data_AF-A0A6P6SU49-F1
#
_entry.id   AF-A0A6P6SU49-F1
#
_cell.length_a   1.000
_cell.length_b   1.000
_cell.length_c   1.000
_cell.angle_alpha   90.00
_cell.angle_beta   90.00
_cell.angle_gamma   90.00
#
_symmetry.space_group_name_H-M   'P 1'
#
loop_
_entity.id
_entity.type
_entity.pdbx_description
1 polymer ?
#
loop_
_entity_poly.entity_id
_entity_poly.type
_entity_poly.pdbx_seq_one_letter_code
_entity_poly.pdbx_strand_id
1 'polypeptide(L)'
;MHERTKFRLHLHDVPYGSGSGQQSVTGFPNVDDSNSYWIVRPVPDTNAQQGDTIKGGTIIRLQHMRTRKWLHSHLLNVPNRPVRKS
;
A
#
# COMPACT_ATOMS: atom_id res chain seq x y z
N MET A 1 -9.95 5.04 3.56
CA MET A 1 -9.81 5.51 4.95
C MET A 1 -10.10 4.33 5.87
N HIS A 2 -9.25 4.09 6.88
CA HIS A 2 -9.50 3.04 7.86
C HIS A 2 -10.66 3.45 8.78
N GLU A 3 -11.66 2.59 8.93
CA GLU A 3 -12.95 2.97 9.51
C GLU A 3 -12.86 3.40 10.98
N ARG A 4 -12.09 2.67 11.80
CA ARG A 4 -12.00 2.91 13.24
C ARG A 4 -11.12 4.09 13.61
N THR A 5 -9.95 4.20 12.99
CA THR A 5 -8.95 5.24 13.33
C THR A 5 -9.06 6.49 12.46
N LYS A 6 -9.80 6.42 11.34
CA LYS A 6 -9.89 7.46 10.31
C LYS A 6 -8.57 7.78 9.60
N PHE A 7 -7.53 6.98 9.81
CA PHE A 7 -6.24 7.17 9.15
C PHE A 7 -6.31 6.72 7.68
N ARG A 8 -5.52 7.35 6.83
CA ARG A 8 -5.41 7.04 5.40
C ARG A 8 -4.14 6.25 5.12
N LEU A 9 -4.21 5.36 4.14
CA LEU A 9 -3.05 4.63 3.65
C LEU A 9 -2.07 5.63 3.05
N HIS A 10 -0.84 5.70 3.56
CA HIS A 10 0.11 6.76 3.27
C HIS A 10 1.50 6.19 3.00
N LEU A 11 2.19 6.77 2.02
CA LEU A 11 3.58 6.42 1.69
C LEU A 11 4.48 7.65 1.86
N HIS A 12 5.58 7.47 2.58
CA HIS A 12 6.55 8.53 2.84
C HIS A 12 7.96 8.03 2.57
N ASP A 13 8.92 8.93 2.41
CA ASP A 13 10.28 8.60 1.96
C ASP A 13 11.17 8.06 3.09
N VAL A 14 10.61 7.13 3.87
CA VAL A 14 11.33 6.41 4.92
C VAL A 14 11.17 4.91 4.65
N PRO A 15 12.27 4.18 4.38
CA PRO A 15 12.24 2.74 4.24
C PRO A 15 12.11 2.03 5.59
N TYR A 16 11.73 0.76 5.57
CA TYR A 16 11.83 -0.08 6.77
C TYR A 16 13.30 -0.27 7.16
N GLY A 17 13.61 -0.06 8.45
CA GLY A 17 14.98 -0.25 8.99
C GLY A 17 15.41 -1.72 9.16
N SER A 18 14.56 -2.68 8.83
CA SER A 18 14.86 -4.11 8.84
C SER A 18 13.97 -4.87 7.83
N GLY A 19 14.24 -6.15 7.59
CA GLY A 19 13.49 -6.93 6.60
C GLY A 19 13.87 -6.53 5.18
N SER A 20 12.90 -6.12 4.36
CA SER A 20 13.12 -5.87 2.93
C SER A 20 13.86 -4.58 2.61
N GLY A 21 13.97 -3.64 3.56
CA GLY A 21 14.51 -2.29 3.29
C GLY A 21 13.67 -1.46 2.31
N GLN A 22 12.50 -1.95 1.90
CA GLN A 22 11.61 -1.26 0.98
C GLN A 22 10.90 -0.10 1.66
N GLN A 23 10.34 0.81 0.86
CA GLN A 23 9.62 1.98 1.35
C GLN A 23 8.46 1.59 2.27
N SER A 24 8.33 2.27 3.41
CA SER A 24 7.28 1.97 4.36
C SER A 24 5.93 2.55 3.94
N VAL A 25 4.87 1.86 4.36
CA VAL A 25 3.48 2.24 4.15
C VAL A 25 2.81 2.30 5.51
N THR A 26 2.22 3.45 5.86
CA THR A 26 1.68 3.74 7.19
C THR A 26 0.24 4.24 7.13
N GLY A 27 -0.38 4.42 8.30
CA GLY A 27 -1.61 5.18 8.45
C GLY A 27 -1.29 6.63 8.82
N PHE A 28 -1.87 7.60 8.11
CA PHE A 28 -1.68 9.03 8.38
C PHE A 28 -3.01 9.73 8.69
N PRO A 29 -3.07 10.61 9.71
CA PRO A 29 -4.33 11.24 10.13
C PRO A 29 -4.79 12.37 9.21
N ASN A 30 -3.88 13.12 8.57
CA ASN A 30 -4.27 14.30 7.81
C ASN A 30 -5.03 13.93 6.54
N VAL A 31 -6.06 14.71 6.24
CA VAL A 31 -7.00 14.44 5.15
C VAL A 31 -6.40 14.78 3.78
N ASP A 32 -5.75 15.93 3.68
CA ASP A 32 -5.27 16.52 2.43
C ASP A 32 -3.75 16.37 2.25
N ASP A 33 -3.25 15.15 2.46
CA ASP A 33 -1.86 14.83 2.14
C ASP A 33 -1.79 14.08 0.80
N SER A 34 -1.05 14.65 -0.17
CA SER A 34 -0.82 14.05 -1.49
C SER A 34 -0.22 12.63 -1.44
N ASN A 35 0.46 12.27 -0.35
CA ASN A 35 1.00 10.94 -0.09
C ASN A 35 -0.04 9.90 0.33
N SER A 36 -1.27 10.34 0.55
CA SER A 36 -2.41 9.47 0.85
C SER A 36 -3.17 9.06 -0.42
N TYR A 37 -2.76 9.55 -1.60
CA TYR A 37 -3.44 9.26 -2.86
C TYR A 37 -2.85 8.06 -3.59
N TRP A 38 -3.76 7.16 -3.98
CA TRP A 38 -3.47 5.92 -4.69
C TRP A 38 -4.32 5.84 -5.96
N ILE A 39 -3.69 5.41 -7.04
CA ILE A 39 -4.32 5.18 -8.33
C ILE A 39 -4.64 3.70 -8.44
N VAL A 40 -5.91 3.38 -8.70
CA VAL A 40 -6.33 2.02 -9.02
C VAL A 40 -5.91 1.70 -10.44
N ARG A 41 -5.19 0.59 -10.62
CA ARG A 41 -4.76 0.08 -11.93
C ARG A 41 -5.20 -1.37 -12.08
N PRO A 42 -5.56 -1.80 -13.29
CA PRO A 42 -5.75 -3.21 -13.54
C PRO A 42 -4.43 -3.98 -13.46
N VAL A 43 -4.51 -5.30 -13.34
CA VAL A 43 -3.34 -6.15 -13.56
C VAL A 43 -2.95 -6.12 -15.05
N PRO A 44 -1.65 -6.30 -15.38
CA PRO A 44 -1.20 -6.42 -16.77
C PRO A 44 -1.99 -7.48 -17.53
N ASP A 45 -2.05 -7.34 -18.85
CA ASP A 45 -2.68 -8.30 -19.77
C ASP A 45 -4.19 -8.51 -19.53
N THR A 46 -4.86 -7.45 -19.05
CA THR A 46 -6.33 -7.39 -19.00
C THR A 46 -6.87 -6.36 -19.99
N ASN A 47 -8.10 -6.56 -20.44
CA ASN A 47 -8.80 -5.62 -21.32
C ASN A 47 -9.50 -4.48 -20.56
N ALA A 48 -9.16 -4.27 -19.28
CA ALA A 48 -9.80 -3.27 -18.44
C ALA A 48 -9.37 -1.85 -18.84
N GLN A 49 -10.35 -0.97 -18.99
CA GLN A 49 -10.17 0.42 -19.38
C GLN A 49 -10.50 1.37 -18.21
N GLN A 50 -10.00 2.61 -18.32
CA GLN A 50 -10.37 3.64 -17.36
C GLN A 50 -11.87 3.95 -17.49
N GLY A 51 -12.58 3.93 -16.35
CA GLY A 51 -14.03 4.12 -16.29
C GLY A 51 -14.81 2.81 -16.16
N ASP A 52 -14.17 1.66 -16.36
CA ASP A 52 -14.81 0.36 -16.14
C ASP A 52 -15.24 0.20 -14.68
N THR A 53 -16.40 -0.44 -14.49
CA THR A 53 -16.90 -0.77 -13.15
C THR A 53 -16.07 -1.90 -12.55
N ILE A 54 -15.55 -1.68 -11.33
CA ILE A 54 -14.83 -2.70 -10.57
C ILE A 54 -15.82 -3.53 -9.77
N LYS A 55 -15.95 -4.82 -10.11
CA LYS A 55 -16.81 -5.76 -9.40
C LYS A 55 -16.10 -6.35 -8.19
N GLY A 56 -16.87 -6.86 -7.23
CA GLY A 56 -16.32 -7.65 -6.13
C GLY A 56 -15.51 -8.84 -6.65
N GLY A 57 -14.34 -9.08 -6.06
CA GLY A 57 -13.42 -10.14 -6.49
C GLY A 57 -12.47 -9.77 -7.63
N THR A 58 -12.60 -8.60 -8.26
CA THR A 58 -11.64 -8.14 -9.26
C THR A 58 -10.26 -7.90 -8.63
N ILE A 59 -9.22 -8.47 -9.24
CA ILE A 59 -7.83 -8.25 -8.83
C ILE A 59 -7.37 -6.90 -9.38
N ILE A 60 -6.89 -6.03 -8.48
CA ILE A 60 -6.38 -4.69 -8.81
C ILE A 60 -4.97 -4.49 -8.26
N ARG A 61 -4.27 -3.49 -8.78
CA ARG A 61 -3.01 -2.98 -8.24
C ARG A 61 -3.21 -1.54 -7.78
N LEU A 62 -2.62 -1.19 -6.63
CA LEU A 62 -2.63 0.16 -6.11
C LEU A 62 -1.27 0.81 -6.37
N GLN A 63 -1.25 1.90 -7.13
CA GLN A 63 -0.06 2.68 -7.42
C GLN A 63 -0.06 3.96 -6.61
N HIS A 64 1.00 4.24 -5.87
CA HIS A 64 1.13 5.51 -5.17
C HIS A 64 1.26 6.66 -6.17
N MET A 65 0.46 7.72 -6.01
CA MET A 65 0.34 8.79 -7.00
C MET A 65 1.69 9.50 -7.25
N ARG A 66 2.40 9.87 -6.17
CA ARG A 66 3.62 10.70 -6.27
C ARG A 66 4.84 9.92 -6.73
N THR A 67 5.06 8.74 -6.15
CA THR A 67 6.30 7.96 -6.38
C THR A 67 6.16 6.91 -7.47
N ARG A 68 4.95 6.66 -7.97
CA ARG A 68 4.62 5.60 -8.94
C ARG A 68 4.97 4.18 -8.50
N LYS A 69 5.36 3.99 -7.24
CA LYS A 69 5.60 2.67 -6.64
C LYS A 69 4.29 1.95 -6.38
N TRP A 70 4.37 0.63 -6.28
CA TRP A 70 3.23 -0.25 -6.07
C TRP A 70 3.06 -0.58 -4.60
N LEU A 71 1.82 -0.67 -4.13
CA LEU A 71 1.54 -1.36 -2.87
C LEU A 71 1.93 -2.83 -3.05
N HIS A 72 2.77 -3.32 -2.15
CA HIS A 72 3.38 -4.63 -2.28
C HIS A 72 3.51 -5.29 -0.91
N SER A 73 3.34 -6.61 -0.89
CA SER A 73 3.54 -7.46 0.26
C SER A 73 4.24 -8.75 -0.18
N HIS A 74 5.10 -9.29 0.68
CA HIS A 74 5.73 -10.58 0.51
C HIS A 74 6.09 -11.13 1.89
N LEU A 75 6.41 -12.43 1.96
CA LEU A 75 6.93 -13.01 3.19
C LEU A 75 8.36 -12.51 3.43
N LEU A 76 8.56 -11.86 4.57
CA LEU A 76 9.89 -11.43 5.01
C LEU A 76 10.59 -12.60 5.70
N ASN A 77 11.65 -13.11 5.10
CA ASN A 77 12.50 -14.09 5.74
C ASN A 77 13.54 -13.37 6.62
N VAL A 78 13.15 -13.01 7.84
CA VAL A 78 14.05 -12.39 8.82
C VAL A 78 14.67 -13.47 9.72
N PRO A 79 15.99 -13.49 9.96
CA PRO A 79 16.63 -14.60 10.67
C PRO A 79 16.26 -14.76 12.16
N ASN A 80 15.55 -13.82 12.79
CA ASN A 80 15.13 -13.94 14.19
C ASN A 80 13.86 -13.14 14.45
N ARG A 81 12.76 -13.82 14.74
CA ARG A 81 11.54 -13.21 15.26
C ARG A 81 11.73 -13.10 16.79
N PRO A 82 11.88 -11.91 17.40
CA PRO A 82 11.85 -11.84 18.85
C PRO A 82 10.47 -12.33 19.30
N VAL A 83 10.46 -13.44 20.05
CA VAL A 83 9.28 -13.94 20.74
C VAL A 83 8.77 -12.78 21.58
N ARG A 84 7.54 -12.32 21.32
CA ARG A 84 6.88 -11.39 22.23
C ARG A 84 6.80 -12.09 23.59
N LYS A 85 7.60 -11.65 24.57
CA LYS A 85 7.36 -12.04 25.97
C LYS A 85 6.01 -11.43 26.36
N SER A 86 5.06 -12.32 26.67
CA SER A 86 3.84 -12.03 27.42
C SER A 86 4.18 -11.55 28.82
#